data_AF-A0A2W5H4K1-F1
#
_entry.id   AF-A0A2W5H4K1-F1
#
_cell.length_a   1.000
_cell.length_b   1.000
_cell.length_c   1.000
_cell.angle_alpha   90.00
_cell.angle_beta   90.00
_cell.angle_gamma   90.00
#
_symmetry.space_group_name_H-M   'P 1'
#
loop_
_entity.id
_entity.type
_entity.pdbx_description
1 polymer ?
#
loop_
_entity_poly.entity_id
_entity_poly.type
_entity_poly.pdbx_seq_one_letter_code
_entity_poly.pdbx_strand_id
1 'polypeptide(L)'
;MIVIVDVNEHMNQEGVTYVQNVDTAIEKLFHSDIEGIVLTESVCESEKARLKAIVNTIDNDIVVVQKTTSIEDGIKEIEEKLRFQRLSQVTFSDTMAS
;
A
#
# COMPACT_ATOMS: atom_id res chain seq x y z
N MET A 1 -4.64 6.73 1.93
CA MET A 1 -3.73 6.62 3.10
C MET A 1 -2.72 5.50 2.87
N ILE A 2 -1.47 5.64 3.32
CA ILE A 2 -0.44 4.58 3.25
C ILE A 2 -0.21 3.98 4.65
N VAL A 3 -0.18 2.65 4.74
CA VAL A 3 0.14 1.91 5.97
C VAL A 3 1.54 1.32 5.88
N ILE A 4 2.35 1.46 6.93
CA ILE A 4 3.68 0.86 7.01
C ILE A 4 3.67 -0.16 8.15
N VAL A 5 4.09 -1.38 7.84
CA VAL A 5 3.99 -2.55 8.73
C VAL A 5 5.35 -2.95 9.27
N ASP A 6 5.37 -3.32 10.55
CA ASP A 6 6.53 -3.87 11.27
C ASP A 6 7.69 -2.89 11.34
N VAL A 7 7.40 -1.75 11.95
CA VAL A 7 8.28 -0.58 11.96
C VAL A 7 8.78 -0.29 13.37
N ASN A 8 10.11 -0.22 13.51
CA ASN A 8 10.78 0.26 14.73
C ASN A 8 11.08 1.77 14.70
N GLU A 9 10.85 2.45 13.57
CA GLU A 9 11.21 3.85 13.34
C GLU A 9 10.06 4.65 12.70
N HIS A 10 9.66 5.74 13.34
CA HIS A 10 8.55 6.56 12.86
C HIS A 10 9.07 7.80 12.14
N MET A 11 8.47 8.11 10.98
CA MET A 11 8.66 9.37 10.29
C MET A 11 7.39 10.21 10.45
N ASN A 12 7.55 11.52 10.56
CA ASN A 12 6.41 12.43 10.58
C ASN A 12 6.00 12.77 9.14
N GLN A 13 5.07 11.99 8.58
CA GLN A 13 4.53 12.21 7.25
C GLN A 13 2.99 12.17 7.28
N GLU A 14 2.36 13.14 6.63
CA GLU A 14 0.91 13.20 6.49
C GLU A 14 0.39 12.04 5.62
N GLY A 15 -0.78 11.49 5.96
CA GLY A 15 -1.39 10.41 5.21
C GLY A 15 -0.71 9.04 5.39
N VAL A 16 0.26 8.94 6.31
CA VAL A 16 1.00 7.71 6.63
C VAL A 16 0.61 7.22 8.02
N THR A 17 0.37 5.91 8.16
CA THR A 17 0.07 5.25 9.43
C THR A 17 1.02 4.08 9.66
N TYR A 18 1.51 3.93 10.89
CA TYR A 18 2.43 2.86 11.28
C TYR A 18 1.69 1.79 12.08
N VAL A 19 1.96 0.53 11.79
CA VAL A 19 1.43 -0.62 12.54
C VAL A 19 2.56 -1.62 12.83
N GLN A 20 2.46 -2.30 13.97
CA GLN A 20 3.53 -3.19 14.43
C GLN A 20 3.53 -4.57 13.76
N ASN A 21 2.40 -4.99 13.17
CA ASN A 21 2.27 -6.31 12.58
C ASN A 21 1.24 -6.35 11.45
N VAL A 22 1.29 -7.43 10.67
CA VAL A 22 0.40 -7.64 9.52
C VAL A 22 -1.06 -7.81 9.94
N ASP A 23 -1.34 -8.37 11.11
CA ASP A 23 -2.73 -8.51 11.60
C ASP A 23 -3.40 -7.15 11.82
N THR A 24 -2.69 -6.19 12.40
CA THR A 24 -3.18 -4.82 12.60
C THR A 24 -3.34 -4.10 11.25
N ALA A 25 -2.45 -4.37 10.29
CA ALA A 25 -2.60 -3.86 8.92
C ALA A 25 -3.89 -4.38 8.28
N ILE A 26 -4.18 -5.67 8.45
CA ILE A 26 -5.39 -6.33 7.94
C ILE A 26 -6.64 -5.71 8.56
N GLU A 27 -6.68 -5.52 9.88
CA GLU A 27 -7.82 -4.87 10.54
C GLU A 27 -8.11 -3.48 9.96
N LYS A 28 -7.06 -2.69 9.69
CA LYS A 28 -7.22 -1.36 9.09
C LYS A 28 -7.78 -1.39 7.67
N LEU A 29 -7.55 -2.45 6.89
CA LEU A 29 -8.13 -2.58 5.55
C LEU A 29 -9.66 -2.54 5.55
N PHE A 30 -10.29 -2.97 6.64
CA PHE A 30 -11.76 -2.98 6.75
C PHE A 30 -12.34 -1.68 7.30
N HIS A 31 -11.51 -0.78 7.82
CA HIS A 31 -11.96 0.39 8.58
C HIS A 31 -11.39 1.71 8.08
N SER A 32 -10.51 1.69 7.07
CA SER A 32 -9.82 2.87 6.59
C SER A 32 -9.64 2.83 5.08
N ASP A 33 -9.56 4.01 4.48
CA ASP A 33 -9.29 4.20 3.06
C ASP A 33 -7.78 4.06 2.78
N ILE A 34 -7.34 2.80 2.69
CA ILE A 34 -5.95 2.44 2.43
C ILE A 34 -5.74 2.39 0.93
N GLU A 35 -4.76 3.15 0.44
CA GLU A 35 -4.35 3.14 -0.97
C GLU A 35 -3.09 2.27 -1.17
N GLY A 36 -2.30 2.08 -0.12
CA GLY A 36 -1.12 1.24 -0.21
C GLY A 36 -0.54 0.80 1.13
N ILE A 37 0.26 -0.26 1.09
CA ILE A 37 0.90 -0.88 2.23
C ILE A 37 2.38 -1.11 1.94
N VAL A 38 3.24 -0.59 2.81
CA VAL A 38 4.69 -0.84 2.83
C VAL A 38 4.99 -1.88 3.90
N LEU A 39 5.62 -2.98 3.50
CA LEU A 39 6.15 -3.99 4.40
C LEU A 39 7.64 -3.76 4.59
N THR A 40 8.13 -3.78 5.83
CA THR A 40 9.56 -3.83 6.10
C THR A 40 10.15 -5.20 5.75
N GLU A 41 11.47 -5.27 5.66
CA GLU A 41 12.20 -6.52 5.34
C GLU A 41 12.01 -7.63 6.37
N SER A 42 11.60 -7.29 7.59
CA SER A 42 11.36 -8.23 8.68
C SER A 42 10.03 -8.98 8.53
N VAL A 43 9.08 -8.45 7.75
CA VAL A 43 7.84 -9.17 7.41
C VAL A 43 8.18 -10.36 6.51
N CYS A 44 7.80 -11.55 6.96
CA CYS A 44 8.13 -12.77 6.21
C CYS A 44 7.21 -12.98 4.99
N GLU A 45 7.66 -13.80 4.04
CA GLU A 45 6.92 -14.03 2.79
C GLU A 45 5.53 -14.65 3.01
N SER A 46 5.32 -15.46 4.06
CA SER A 46 4.01 -16.03 4.36
C SER A 46 3.02 -14.97 4.83
N GLU A 47 3.45 -14.01 5.67
CA GLU A 47 2.62 -12.90 6.11
C GLU A 47 2.28 -11.96 4.96
N LYS A 48 3.26 -11.66 4.10
CA LYS A 48 3.06 -10.88 2.87
C LYS A 48 2.07 -11.56 1.93
N ALA A 49 2.19 -12.86 1.72
CA ALA A 49 1.26 -13.62 0.87
C ALA A 49 -0.17 -13.59 1.44
N ARG A 50 -0.32 -13.75 2.76
CA ARG A 50 -1.60 -13.64 3.45
C ARG A 50 -2.22 -12.26 3.28
N LEU A 51 -1.44 -11.20 3.50
CA LEU A 51 -1.90 -9.83 3.32
C LEU A 51 -2.37 -9.57 1.88
N LYS A 52 -1.57 -9.98 0.88
CA LYS A 52 -1.94 -9.82 -0.53
C LYS A 52 -3.22 -10.57 -0.90
N ALA A 53 -3.44 -11.78 -0.37
CA ALA A 53 -4.67 -12.51 -0.62
C ALA A 53 -5.90 -11.78 -0.08
N ILE A 54 -5.78 -11.17 1.11
CA ILE A 54 -6.86 -10.39 1.72
C ILE A 54 -7.10 -9.09 0.93
N VAL A 55 -6.03 -8.37 0.61
CA VAL A 55 -6.08 -7.17 -0.25
C VAL A 55 -6.83 -7.47 -1.55
N ASN A 56 -6.42 -8.51 -2.28
CA ASN A 56 -7.06 -8.89 -3.55
C ASN A 56 -8.55 -9.27 -3.39
N THR A 57 -8.99 -9.65 -2.20
CA THR A 57 -10.39 -9.99 -1.90
C THR A 57 -11.22 -8.73 -1.62
N ILE A 58 -10.64 -7.73 -0.96
CA ILE A 58 -11.33 -6.51 -0.53
C ILE A 58 -11.30 -5.46 -1.65
N ASP A 59 -10.09 -5.18 -2.15
CA ASP A 59 -9.84 -4.13 -3.12
C ASP A 59 -8.51 -4.40 -3.85
N ASN A 60 -8.60 -4.62 -5.16
CA ASN A 60 -7.43 -4.91 -6.00
C ASN A 60 -6.61 -3.66 -6.35
N ASP A 61 -7.09 -2.46 -6.02
CA ASP A 61 -6.39 -1.22 -6.29
C ASP A 61 -5.36 -0.88 -5.20
N ILE A 62 -5.41 -1.54 -4.04
CA ILE A 62 -4.45 -1.33 -2.96
C ILE A 62 -3.07 -1.89 -3.35
N VAL A 63 -2.07 -1.02 -3.30
CA VAL A 63 -0.70 -1.35 -3.71
C VAL A 63 0.10 -1.88 -2.52
N VAL A 64 0.59 -3.13 -2.59
CA VAL A 64 1.45 -3.72 -1.55
C VAL A 64 2.91 -3.82 -2.02
N VAL A 65 3.81 -3.08 -1.36
CA VAL A 65 5.25 -3.04 -1.61
C VAL A 65 6.00 -3.60 -0.41
N GLN A 66 7.12 -4.30 -0.64
CA GLN A 66 8.04 -4.68 0.42
C GLN A 66 9.36 -3.94 0.19
N LYS A 67 9.80 -3.18 1.17
CA LYS A 67 11.06 -2.42 1.10
C LYS A 67 12.19 -3.23 1.71
N THR A 68 13.36 -3.16 1.07
CA THR A 68 14.62 -3.70 1.59
C THR A 68 15.59 -2.61 2.04
N THR A 69 15.35 -1.35 1.64
CA THR A 69 16.25 -0.21 1.91
C THR A 69 15.60 0.79 2.86
N SER A 70 14.81 1.76 2.36
CA SER A 70 14.15 2.79 3.17
C SER A 70 12.63 2.69 3.11
N ILE A 71 11.97 3.10 4.19
CA ILE A 71 10.51 3.29 4.22
C ILE A 71 10.11 4.36 3.18
N GLU A 72 10.89 5.43 3.06
CA GLU A 72 10.62 6.52 2.11
C GLU A 72 10.59 6.04 0.66
N ASP A 73 11.47 5.09 0.31
CA ASP A 73 11.50 4.51 -1.03
C ASP A 73 10.25 3.66 -1.29
N GLY A 74 9.81 2.91 -0.28
CA GLY A 74 8.56 2.14 -0.34
C GLY A 74 7.33 3.03 -0.54
N ILE A 75 7.29 4.19 0.13
CA ILE A 75 6.22 5.19 -0.05
C ILE A 75 6.25 5.75 -1.48
N LYS A 76 7.42 6.19 -1.96
CA LYS A 76 7.56 6.71 -3.33
C LYS A 76 7.12 5.70 -4.37
N GLU A 77 7.46 4.42 -4.19
CA GLU A 77 7.03 3.35 -5.09
C GLU A 77 5.50 3.19 -5.11
N ILE A 78 4.84 3.27 -3.95
CA ILE A 78 3.38 3.26 -3.87
C ILE A 78 2.79 4.46 -4.59
N GLU A 79 3.27 5.68 -4.30
CA GLU A 79 2.78 6.91 -4.91
C GLU A 79 2.94 6.89 -6.44
N GLU A 80 4.07 6.37 -6.94
CA GLU A 80 4.31 6.20 -8.37
C GLU A 80 3.32 5.21 -8.99
N LYS A 81 3.12 4.04 -8.38
CA LYS A 81 2.15 3.04 -8.87
C LYS A 81 0.72 3.57 -8.89
N LEU A 82 0.30 4.24 -7.82
CA LEU A 82 -1.02 4.88 -7.74
C LEU A 82 -1.17 5.96 -8.81
N ARG A 83 -0.13 6.77 -9.06
CA ARG A 83 -0.13 7.76 -10.13
C ARG A 83 -0.31 7.10 -11.50
N PHE A 84 0.39 6.01 -11.78
CA PHE A 84 0.24 5.27 -13.04
C PHE A 84 -1.16 4.65 -13.20
N GLN A 85 -1.73 4.09 -12.14
CA GLN A 85 -3.11 3.57 -12.16
C GLN A 85 -4.14 4.67 -12.45
N ARG A 86 -4.00 5.84 -11.83
CA ARG A 86 -4.91 6.97 -12.09
C ARG A 86 -4.78 7.48 -13.52
N LEU A 87 -3.56 7.58 -14.03
CA LEU A 87 -3.31 8.02 -15.41
C LEU A 87 -3.90 7.05 -16.44
N SER A 88 -3.82 5.73 -16.20
CA SER A 88 -4.39 4.74 -17.13
C SER A 88 -5.91 4.80 -17.19
N GLN A 89 -6.60 5.17 -16.10
CA GLN A 89 -8.06 5.34 -16.09
C GLN A 89 -8.51 6.62 -16.84
N VAL A 90 -7.71 7.68 -16.82
CA VAL A 90 -8.04 8.94 -17.52
C VAL A 90 -8.02 8.75 -19.04
N THR A 91 -7.08 7.98 -19.59
CA THR A 91 -6.93 7.80 -21.05
C THR A 91 -8.12 7.13 -21.74
N PHE A 92 -8.88 6.29 -21.03
CA PHE A 92 -10.08 5.64 -21.59
C PHE A 92 -11.28 6.59 -21.69
N SER A 93 -11.35 7.58 -20.80
CA SER A 93 -12.50 8.49 -20.71
C SER A 93 -12.55 9.46 -21.90
N ASP A 94 -11.39 9.94 -22.34
CA ASP A 94 -11.30 10.89 -23.46
C ASP A 94 -11.50 10.24 -24.84
N THR A 95 -11.26 8.94 -24.99
CA THR A 95 -11.39 8.25 -26.28
C THR A 95 -12.84 7.88 -26.61
N MET A 96 -13.72 7.75 -25.61
CA MET A 96 -15.14 7.41 -25.81
C MET A 96 -16.06 8.63 -25.95
N ALA A 97 -15.51 9.85 -25.82
CA ALA A 97 -16.25 11.10 -25.92
C ALA A 97 -16.01 11.87 -27.25
N SER A 98 -15.31 11.29 -28.22
CA SER A 98 -15.08 11.87 -29.56
C SER A 98 -15.85 11.16 -30.66
#